data_AF-A0A6B2SXW4-F1
#
_entry.id   AF-A0A6B2SXW4-F1
#
_cell.length_a   1.000
_cell.length_b   1.000
_cell.length_c   1.000
_cell.angle_alpha   90.00
_cell.angle_beta   90.00
_cell.angle_gamma   90.00
#
_symmetry.space_group_name_H-M   'P 1'
#
loop_
_entity.id
_entity.type
_entity.pdbx_description
1 polymer ?
#
loop_
_entity_poly.entity_id
_entity_poly.type
_entity_poly.pdbx_seq_one_letter_code
_entity_poly.pdbx_strand_id
1 'polypeptide(L)'
;DGIRATRAFGDPERWSYAWEWTYTRDAWLDQLPTQGALTRLPVRARSEVLAAVGAAVDTLGGSFTMRYTTVALTVRAGGAP
;
A
#
# COMPACT_ATOMS: atom_id res chain seq x y z
N ASP A 1 -19.20 -7.48 -7.93
CA ASP A 1 -20.10 -8.64 -8.12
C ASP A 1 -19.52 -9.85 -8.85
N GLY A 2 -18.36 -9.77 -9.53
CA GLY A 2 -17.82 -10.91 -10.30
C GLY A 2 -17.62 -12.21 -9.51
N ILE A 3 -17.14 -12.16 -8.27
CA ILE A 3 -16.94 -13.35 -7.43
C ILE A 3 -18.26 -14.00 -7.01
N ARG A 4 -19.30 -13.20 -6.72
CA ARG A 4 -20.63 -13.72 -6.31
C ARG A 4 -21.38 -14.35 -7.49
N ALA A 5 -21.17 -13.85 -8.71
CA ALA A 5 -21.86 -14.32 -9.91
C ALA A 5 -21.50 -15.77 -10.30
N THR A 6 -20.30 -16.25 -9.94
CA THR A 6 -19.84 -17.59 -10.33
C THR A 6 -20.48 -18.71 -9.50
N ARG A 7 -21.00 -18.41 -8.30
CA ARG A 7 -21.41 -19.38 -7.27
C ARG A 7 -20.33 -20.41 -6.89
N ALA A 8 -19.10 -20.26 -7.41
CA ALA A 8 -17.97 -21.14 -7.15
C ALA A 8 -17.36 -20.93 -5.76
N PHE A 9 -17.74 -19.84 -5.10
CA PHE A 9 -17.27 -19.45 -3.79
C PHE A 9 -18.46 -19.12 -2.90
N GLY A 10 -18.36 -19.48 -1.62
CA GLY A 10 -19.32 -19.08 -0.60
C GLY A 10 -19.24 -17.58 -0.31
N ASP A 11 -20.00 -17.13 0.70
CA ASP A 11 -19.93 -15.75 1.14
C ASP A 11 -18.54 -15.41 1.66
N PRO A 12 -17.98 -14.24 1.27
CA PRO A 12 -16.66 -13.82 1.71
C PRO A 12 -16.68 -13.38 3.16
N GLU A 13 -15.72 -13.89 3.94
CA GLU A 13 -15.37 -13.36 5.25
C GLU A 13 -14.31 -12.26 5.05
N ARG A 14 -14.50 -11.12 5.73
CA ARG A 14 -13.56 -9.99 5.69
C ARG A 14 -12.83 -9.88 7.01
N TRP A 15 -11.51 -9.93 6.97
CA TRP A 15 -10.64 -9.70 8.12
C TRP A 15 -9.81 -8.42 7.91
N SER A 16 -9.52 -7.71 8.99
CA SER A 16 -8.65 -6.53 8.96
C SER A 16 -7.65 -6.57 10.10
N TYR A 17 -6.41 -6.21 9.80
CA TYR A 17 -5.31 -6.15 10.76
C TYR A 17 -4.60 -4.80 10.63
N ALA A 18 -4.72 -3.98 11.68
CA ALA A 18 -4.02 -2.69 11.76
C ALA A 18 -2.62 -2.89 12.32
N TRP A 19 -1.64 -2.18 11.74
CA TRP A 19 -0.26 -2.22 12.19
C TRP A 19 0.46 -0.90 11.86
N GLU A 20 1.61 -0.70 12.47
CA GLU A 20 2.41 0.51 12.29
C GLU A 20 3.83 0.15 11.86
N TRP A 21 4.46 1.06 11.12
CA TRP A 21 5.86 0.96 10.73
C TRP A 21 6.52 2.32 10.72
N THR A 22 7.69 2.41 11.33
CA THR A 22 8.48 3.63 11.32
C THR A 22 9.45 3.62 10.15
N TYR A 23 9.30 4.59 9.25
CA TYR A 23 10.26 4.81 8.17
C TYR A 23 11.27 5.89 8.57
N THR A 24 12.53 5.64 8.27
CA THR A 24 13.51 6.72 8.11
C THR A 24 13.25 7.42 6.77
N ARG A 25 13.79 8.63 6.61
CA ARG A 25 13.80 9.34 5.34
C ARG A 25 14.29 8.46 4.18
N ASP A 26 15.44 7.82 4.34
CA ASP A 26 16.05 7.04 3.26
C ASP A 26 15.21 5.82 2.90
N ALA A 27 14.68 5.10 3.90
CA ALA A 27 13.77 3.97 3.66
C ALA A 27 12.50 4.42 2.94
N TRP A 28 11.96 5.59 3.29
CA TRP A 28 10.79 6.14 2.61
C TRP A 28 11.09 6.55 1.17
N LEU A 29 12.22 7.20 0.91
CA LEU A 29 12.63 7.63 -0.43
C LEU A 29 13.02 6.48 -1.35
N ASP A 30 13.45 5.35 -0.81
CA ASP A 30 13.66 4.11 -1.56
C ASP A 30 12.31 3.45 -1.94
N GLN A 31 11.35 3.42 -1.01
CA GLN A 31 10.03 2.83 -1.25
C GLN A 31 9.17 3.66 -2.20
N LEU A 32 9.12 4.98 -2.01
CA LEU A 32 8.16 5.88 -2.64
C LEU A 32 8.13 5.74 -4.19
N PRO A 33 9.25 5.63 -4.91
CA PRO A 33 9.26 5.39 -6.35
C PRO A 33 8.54 4.16 -6.88
N THR A 34 8.37 3.14 -6.04
CA THR A 34 7.70 1.88 -6.44
C THR A 34 6.19 2.03 -6.49
N GLN A 35 5.64 3.12 -5.94
CA GLN A 35 4.21 3.39 -5.93
C GLN A 35 3.72 3.74 -7.33
N GLY A 36 2.62 3.12 -7.76
CA GLY A 36 2.19 3.12 -9.17
C GLY A 36 1.95 4.50 -9.80
N ALA A 37 1.67 5.54 -9.01
CA ALA A 37 1.57 6.91 -9.53
C ALA A 37 2.94 7.47 -9.93
N LEU A 38 3.99 7.13 -9.19
CA LEU A 38 5.34 7.68 -9.37
C LEU A 38 6.17 6.89 -10.40
N THR A 39 5.78 5.65 -10.72
CA THR A 39 6.42 4.86 -11.77
C THR A 39 6.15 5.40 -13.18
N ARG A 40 5.11 6.22 -13.36
CA ARG A 40 4.73 6.82 -14.66
C ARG A 40 5.25 8.24 -14.85
N LEU A 41 5.84 8.85 -13.83
CA LEU A 41 6.37 10.20 -13.94
C LEU A 41 7.68 10.21 -14.73
N PRO A 42 7.91 11.23 -15.58
CA PRO A 42 9.23 11.50 -16.13
C PRO A 42 10.27 11.64 -15.00
N VAL A 43 11.50 11.19 -15.25
CA VAL A 43 12.59 11.15 -14.24
C VAL A 43 12.75 12.48 -13.51
N ARG A 44 12.71 13.60 -14.25
CA ARG A 44 12.86 14.94 -13.67
C ARG A 44 11.73 15.28 -12.68
N ALA A 45 10.48 15.05 -13.06
CA ALA A 45 9.34 15.29 -12.18
C ALA A 45 9.39 14.38 -10.94
N ARG A 46 9.78 13.12 -11.12
CA ARG A 46 10.00 12.18 -10.01
C ARG A 46 11.10 12.68 -9.06
N SER A 47 12.23 13.18 -9.55
CA SER A 47 13.29 13.71 -8.69
C SER A 47 12.86 14.95 -7.88
N GLU A 48 12.06 15.84 -8.48
CA GLU A 48 11.54 17.02 -7.78
C GLU A 48 10.60 16.62 -6.64
N VAL A 49 9.72 15.64 -6.87
CA VAL A 49 8.84 15.08 -5.83
C VAL A 49 9.66 14.42 -4.71
N LEU A 50 10.65 13.59 -5.04
CA LEU A 50 11.48 12.91 -4.04
C LEU A 50 12.27 13.91 -3.19
N ALA A 51 12.80 14.98 -3.79
CA ALA A 51 13.50 16.04 -3.05
C ALA A 51 12.55 16.77 -2.07
N ALA A 52 11.36 17.14 -2.55
CA ALA A 52 10.37 17.81 -1.71
C ALA A 52 9.89 16.94 -0.54
N VAL A 53 9.63 15.65 -0.80
CA VAL A 53 9.24 14.70 0.25
C VAL A 53 10.39 14.48 1.24
N GLY A 54 11.62 14.34 0.77
CA GLY A 54 12.79 14.20 1.63
C GLY A 54 12.92 15.36 2.62
N ALA A 55 12.82 16.59 2.12
CA ALA A 55 12.84 17.79 2.95
C ALA A 55 11.68 17.80 3.96
N ALA A 56 10.47 17.38 3.57
CA ALA A 56 9.35 17.28 4.48
C ALA A 56 9.63 16.28 5.62
N VAL A 57 10.20 15.10 5.32
CA VAL A 57 10.58 14.13 6.35
C VAL A 57 11.68 14.68 7.26
N ASP A 58 12.65 15.43 6.73
CA ASP A 58 13.66 16.11 7.54
C ASP A 58 13.02 17.08 8.55
N THR A 59 11.99 17.85 8.14
CA THR A 59 11.25 18.73 9.08
C THR A 59 10.51 17.98 10.19
N LEU A 60 10.17 16.71 9.98
CA LEU A 60 9.54 15.83 10.96
C LEU A 60 10.55 15.15 11.89
N GLY A 61 11.85 15.44 11.76
CA GLY A 61 12.92 14.81 12.54
C GLY A 61 13.52 13.58 11.87
N GLY A 62 13.43 13.46 10.54
CA GLY A 62 14.10 12.43 9.75
C GLY A 62 13.41 11.07 9.74
N SER A 63 12.27 10.94 10.40
CA SER A 63 11.47 9.71 10.43
C SER A 63 9.99 10.02 10.68
N PHE A 64 9.13 9.05 10.37
CA PHE A 64 7.73 9.13 10.73
C PHE A 64 7.12 7.73 10.83
N THR A 65 6.03 7.61 11.60
CA THR A 65 5.28 6.36 11.75
C THR A 65 4.11 6.31 10.76
N MET A 66 4.14 5.33 9.86
CA MET A 66 3.04 5.02 8.96
C MET A 66 2.09 4.02 9.62
N ARG A 67 0.79 4.29 9.53
CA ARG A 67 -0.26 3.40 10.02
C ARG A 67 -0.91 2.71 8.83
N TYR A 68 -0.82 1.38 8.79
CA TYR A 68 -1.36 0.54 7.74
C TYR A 68 -2.52 -0.31 8.25
N THR A 69 -3.38 -0.73 7.32
CA THR A 69 -4.40 -1.75 7.58
C THR A 69 -4.35 -2.78 6.46
N THR A 70 -3.96 -4.00 6.81
CA THR A 70 -4.03 -5.14 5.90
C THR A 70 -5.45 -5.69 5.93
N VAL A 71 -6.11 -5.79 4.77
CA VAL A 71 -7.44 -6.37 4.64
C VAL A 71 -7.33 -7.68 3.87
N ALA A 72 -7.88 -8.75 4.42
CA ALA A 72 -8.00 -10.04 3.76
C ALA A 72 -9.48 -10.34 3.49
N LEU A 73 -9.77 -10.83 2.29
CA LEU A 73 -11.06 -11.41 1.92
C LEU A 73 -10.83 -12.90 1.72
N THR A 74 -11.44 -13.72 2.57
CA THR A 74 -11.37 -15.18 2.46
C THR A 74 -12.73 -15.70 2.01
N VAL A 75 -12.71 -16.77 1.23
CA VAL A 75 -13.92 -17.47 0.79
C VAL A 75 -13.68 -18.96 0.96
N ARG A 76 -14.74 -19.71 1.28
CA ARG A 76 -14.70 -21.15 1.08
C ARG A 76 -14.99 -21.42 -0.38
N ALA A 77 -14.19 -22.28 -1.01
CA ALA A 77 -14.58 -22.83 -2.30
C ALA A 77 -15.90 -23.59 -2.12
N GLY A 78 -16.88 -23.33 -2.99
CA GLY A 78 -18.04 -24.20 -3.10
C GLY A 78 -17.55 -25.56 -3.58
N GLY A 79 -17.90 -26.64 -2.88
CA GLY A 79 -17.72 -27.97 -3.44
C GLY A 79 -18.48 -28.01 -4.76
N ALA A 80 -17.77 -28.28 -5.86
CA ALA A 80 -18.46 -28.77 -7.05
C ALA A 80 -19.22 -30.04 -6.63
N PRO A 81 -20.46 -30.26 -7.10
CA PRO A 81 -21.13 -31.54 -6.92
C PRO A 81 -20.29 -32.70 -7.46
#